data_AF-A0A354FG33-F1
#
_entry.id   AF-A0A354FG33-F1
#
_cell.length_a   1.000
_cell.length_b   1.000
_cell.length_c   1.000
_cell.angle_alpha   90.00
_cell.angle_beta   90.00
_cell.angle_gamma   90.00
#
_symmetry.space_group_name_H-M   'P 1'
#
loop_
_entity.id
_entity.type
_entity.pdbx_description
1 polymer ?
#
loop_
_entity_poly.entity_id
_entity_poly.type
_entity_poly.pdbx_seq_one_letter_code
_entity_poly.pdbx_strand_id
1 'polypeptide(L)'
;HYDALDVPAEKVQRPSFDTVINFIANGLKKETPVAFLNLCNGAELNLDRWHWVTIVGLQYDLEKAAVKAIICDEGIAKEIDLALWLSTTTLGGGFAYFLPQEKS
;
A
#
# COMPACT_ATOMS: atom_id res chain seq x y z
N HIS A 1 -15.25 -5.07 -11.06
CA HIS A 1 -14.52 -3.84 -11.44
C HIS A 1 -13.28 -3.74 -10.58
N TYR A 2 -12.19 -3.13 -11.04
CA TYR A 2 -10.99 -2.95 -10.22
C TYR A 2 -10.40 -1.56 -10.45
N ASP A 3 -9.68 -1.07 -9.44
CA ASP A 3 -8.82 0.11 -9.53
C ASP A 3 -7.38 -0.32 -9.27
N ALA A 4 -6.42 0.37 -9.90
CA ALA A 4 -5.00 0.16 -9.70
C ALA A 4 -4.23 1.48 -9.66
N LEU A 5 -3.17 1.51 -8.86
CA LEU A 5 -2.24 2.63 -8.75
C LEU A 5 -0.82 2.11 -8.91
N ASP A 6 -0.15 2.53 -9.98
CA ASP A 6 1.25 2.17 -10.22
C ASP A 6 2.21 3.02 -9.39
N VAL A 7 3.33 2.43 -8.97
CA VAL A 7 4.44 3.14 -8.32
C VAL A 7 5.72 2.82 -9.09
N PRO A 8 6.06 3.62 -10.11
CA PRO A 8 7.24 3.36 -10.94
C PRO A 8 8.57 3.40 -10.16
N ALA A 9 9.58 2.71 -10.71
CA ALA A 9 10.95 2.81 -10.23
C ALA A 9 11.49 4.26 -10.31
N GLU A 10 11.11 5.01 -11.35
CA GLU A 10 11.49 6.40 -11.55
C GLU A 10 10.81 7.33 -10.53
N LYS A 11 11.58 7.95 -9.63
CA LYS A 11 11.04 8.70 -8.48
C LYS A 11 10.15 9.87 -8.89
N VAL A 12 10.49 10.56 -9.98
CA VAL A 12 9.74 11.73 -10.45
C VAL A 12 8.37 11.37 -11.03
N GLN A 13 8.13 10.10 -11.35
CA GLN A 13 6.85 9.61 -11.89
C GLN A 13 5.96 8.98 -10.81
N ARG A 14 6.44 8.87 -9.57
CA ARG A 14 5.69 8.24 -8.48
C ARG A 14 4.49 9.11 -8.07
N PRO A 15 3.37 8.49 -7.67
CA PRO A 15 2.30 9.22 -7.01
C PRO A 15 2.80 9.87 -5.71
N SER A 16 2.16 10.97 -5.32
CA SER A 16 2.43 11.56 -4.01
C SER A 16 2.00 10.60 -2.88
N PHE A 17 2.56 10.81 -1.69
CA PHE A 17 2.16 10.04 -0.52
C PHE A 17 0.64 10.13 -0.26
N ASP A 18 0.07 11.33 -0.40
CA ASP A 18 -1.38 11.53 -0.26
C ASP A 18 -2.20 10.76 -1.30
N THR A 19 -1.73 10.70 -2.55
CA THR A 19 -2.39 9.89 -3.59
C THR A 19 -2.38 8.40 -3.22
N VAL A 20 -1.25 7.89 -2.70
CA VAL A 20 -1.14 6.49 -2.23
C VAL A 20 -2.10 6.23 -1.07
N ILE A 21 -2.08 7.08 -0.03
CA ILE A 21 -2.94 6.91 1.14
C ILE A 21 -4.42 7.00 0.77
N ASN A 22 -4.80 7.96 -0.08
CA ASN A 22 -6.18 8.10 -0.53
C ASN A 22 -6.65 6.89 -1.35
N PHE A 23 -5.79 6.36 -2.23
CA PHE A 23 -6.09 5.14 -2.99
C PHE A 23 -6.36 3.96 -2.06
N ILE A 24 -5.47 3.72 -1.08
CA ILE A 24 -5.61 2.61 -0.13
C ILE A 24 -6.86 2.79 0.72
N ALA A 25 -7.07 3.99 1.28
CA ALA A 25 -8.23 4.30 2.10
C ALA A 25 -9.54 4.11 1.34
N ASN A 26 -9.59 4.41 0.04
CA ASN A 26 -10.77 4.22 -0.79
C ASN A 26 -11.12 2.73 -0.97
N GLY A 27 -10.12 1.87 -1.17
CA GLY A 27 -10.32 0.42 -1.23
C GLY A 27 -10.86 -0.12 0.10
N LEU A 28 -10.19 0.23 1.20
CA LEU A 28 -10.58 -0.22 2.54
C LEU A 28 -11.99 0.25 2.95
N LYS A 29 -12.36 1.51 2.64
CA LYS A 29 -13.72 2.05 2.91
C LYS A 29 -14.83 1.32 2.17
N LYS A 30 -14.52 0.66 1.07
CA LYS A 30 -15.46 -0.17 0.30
C LYS A 30 -15.48 -1.62 0.78
N GLU A 31 -14.91 -1.88 1.96
CA GLU A 31 -14.77 -3.21 2.55
C GLU A 31 -13.94 -4.18 1.69
N THR A 32 -12.98 -3.63 0.93
CA THR A 32 -12.09 -4.43 0.07
C THR A 32 -10.64 -4.30 0.55
N PRO A 33 -9.92 -5.42 0.74
CA PRO A 33 -8.49 -5.36 0.99
C PRO A 33 -7.75 -4.84 -0.26
N VAL A 34 -6.59 -4.22 -0.06
CA VAL A 34 -5.77 -3.67 -1.14
C VAL A 34 -4.56 -4.57 -1.34
N ALA A 35 -4.44 -5.18 -2.52
CA ALA A 35 -3.24 -5.89 -2.93
C ALA A 35 -2.09 -4.89 -3.11
N PHE A 36 -0.92 -5.21 -2.57
CA PHE A 36 0.28 -4.39 -2.64
C PHE A 36 1.43 -5.22 -3.21
N LEU A 37 1.89 -4.83 -4.39
CA LEU A 37 3.11 -5.34 -5.01
C LEU A 37 4.31 -4.53 -4.52
N ASN A 38 5.25 -5.19 -3.88
CA ASN A 38 6.53 -4.62 -3.49
C ASN A 38 7.67 -5.25 -4.28
N LEU A 39 8.28 -4.53 -5.23
CA LEU A 39 9.46 -5.03 -5.97
C LEU A 39 10.77 -4.76 -5.19
N CYS A 40 10.77 -3.77 -4.31
CA CYS A 40 11.89 -3.47 -3.42
C CYS A 40 11.38 -2.79 -2.15
N ASN A 41 11.70 -3.36 -0.99
CA ASN A 41 11.30 -2.83 0.31
C ASN A 41 12.02 -1.52 0.69
N GLY A 42 13.08 -1.16 -0.01
CA GLY A 42 13.88 0.02 0.33
C GLY A 42 14.46 -0.13 1.73
N ALA A 43 14.17 0.83 2.60
CA ALA A 43 14.56 0.81 4.02
C ALA A 43 13.48 0.25 4.96
N GLU A 44 12.31 -0.15 4.45
CA GLU A 44 11.26 -0.77 5.27
C GLU A 44 11.63 -2.22 5.58
N LEU A 45 11.99 -2.49 6.84
CA LEU A 45 12.52 -3.79 7.27
C LEU A 45 11.43 -4.82 7.56
N ASN A 46 10.19 -4.39 7.78
CA ASN A 46 9.06 -5.30 8.01
C ASN A 46 8.42 -5.80 6.71
N LEU A 47 9.04 -5.50 5.55
CA LEU A 47 8.55 -5.87 4.23
C LEU A 47 9.64 -6.58 3.44
N ASP A 48 9.35 -7.76 2.91
CA ASP A 48 10.26 -8.52 2.08
C ASP A 48 10.22 -8.07 0.60
N ARG A 49 11.35 -8.19 -0.11
CA ARG A 49 11.46 -7.80 -1.53
C ARG A 49 10.74 -8.78 -2.45
N TRP A 50 10.29 -8.28 -3.60
CA TRP A 50 9.67 -9.07 -4.67
C TRP A 50 8.44 -9.84 -4.18
N HIS A 51 7.58 -9.13 -3.47
CA HIS A 51 6.53 -9.75 -2.67
C HIS A 51 5.17 -9.12 -2.90
N TRP A 52 4.13 -9.94 -2.87
CA TRP A 52 2.76 -9.49 -2.80
C TRP A 52 2.26 -9.65 -1.38
N VAL A 53 1.75 -8.56 -0.81
CA VAL A 53 1.09 -8.57 0.49
C VAL A 53 -0.28 -7.91 0.38
N THR A 54 -1.11 -8.09 1.40
CA THR A 54 -2.45 -7.52 1.43
C THR A 54 -2.53 -6.44 2.49
N ILE A 55 -2.80 -5.19 2.11
CA ILE A 55 -3.11 -4.14 3.08
C ILE A 55 -4.54 -4.31 3.56
N VAL A 56 -4.71 -4.41 4.88
CA VAL A 56 -5.99 -4.64 5.55
C VAL A 56 -6.39 -3.48 6.47
N GLY A 57 -5.51 -2.49 6.66
CA GLY A 57 -5.80 -1.34 7.50
C GLY A 57 -4.80 -0.20 7.34
N LEU A 58 -5.23 0.99 7.77
CA LEU A 58 -4.39 2.15 7.96
C LEU A 58 -4.54 2.61 9.42
N GLN A 59 -3.41 2.83 10.10
CA GLN A 59 -3.37 3.43 11.43
C GLN A 59 -2.81 4.85 11.33
N TYR A 60 -3.55 5.80 11.88
CA TYR A 60 -3.18 7.21 11.90
C TYR A 60 -2.68 7.58 13.30
N ASP A 61 -1.42 7.98 13.39
CA ASP A 61 -0.86 8.62 14.58
C ASP A 61 -1.09 10.14 14.46
N LEU A 62 -2.12 10.63 15.14
CA LEU A 62 -2.51 12.03 15.10
C LEU A 62 -1.52 12.96 15.82
N GLU A 63 -0.73 12.44 16.75
CA GLU A 63 0.27 13.24 17.48
C GLU A 63 1.53 13.44 16.63
N LYS A 64 1.94 12.40 15.90
CA LYS A 64 3.15 12.45 15.04
C LYS A 64 2.85 12.77 13.59
N ALA A 65 1.57 13.00 13.23
CA ALA A 65 1.11 13.18 11.86
C ALA A 65 1.64 12.07 10.91
N ALA A 66 1.64 10.82 11.38
CA ALA A 66 2.20 9.69 10.66
C ALA A 66 1.11 8.66 10.34
N VAL A 67 1.29 7.90 9.24
CA VAL A 67 0.38 6.83 8.83
C VAL A 67 1.16 5.53 8.65
N LYS A 68 0.72 4.48 9.34
CA LYS A 68 1.22 3.11 9.15
C LYS A 68 0.18 2.29 8.41
N ALA A 69 0.64 1.40 7.53
CA ALA A 69 -0.24 0.40 6.92
C ALA A 69 -0.11 -0.92 7.66
N ILE A 70 -1.25 -1.58 7.88
CA ILE A 70 -1.30 -2.95 8.40
C ILE A 70 -1.40 -3.87 7.18
N ILE A 71 -0.40 -4.74 7.02
CA ILE A 71 -0.40 -5.78 6.00
C ILE A 71 -0.69 -7.14 6.62
N CYS A 72 -1.35 -8.01 5.86
CA CYS A 72 -1.37 -9.45 6.07
C CYS A 72 -0.40 -10.08 5.08
N ASP A 73 0.58 -10.79 5.62
CA ASP A 73 1.65 -11.45 4.90
C ASP A 73 1.75 -12.89 5.41
N GLU A 74 1.40 -13.86 4.56
CA GLU A 74 1.32 -15.28 4.89
C GLU A 74 0.47 -15.58 6.16
N GLY A 75 -0.59 -14.79 6.39
CA GLY A 75 -1.46 -14.92 7.56
C GLY A 75 -0.97 -14.21 8.82
N ILE A 76 0.17 -13.51 8.74
CA ILE A 76 0.75 -12.73 9.83
C ILE A 76 0.46 -11.25 9.58
N ALA A 77 -0.12 -10.57 10.57
CA ALA A 77 -0.29 -9.13 10.54
C ALA A 77 1.04 -8.44 10.86
N LYS A 78 1.47 -7.51 10.00
CA LYS A 78 2.67 -6.68 10.19
C LYS A 78 2.32 -5.21 9.96
N GLU A 79 3.07 -4.31 10.59
CA GLU A 79 2.97 -2.88 10.35
C GLU A 79 4.15 -2.40 9.51
N ILE A 80 3.86 -1.61 8.49
CA ILE A 80 4.85 -1.02 7.59
C ILE A 80 4.68 0.50 7.48
N ASP A 81 5.77 1.19 7.22
CA ASP A 81 5.83 2.62 6.93
C ASP A 81 5.82 2.86 5.42
N LEU A 82 4.65 3.23 4.90
CA LEU A 82 4.50 3.50 3.47
C LEU A 82 5.27 4.75 3.02
N ALA A 83 5.48 5.74 3.89
CA ALA A 83 6.24 6.93 3.55
C ALA A 83 7.73 6.59 3.42
N LEU A 84 8.26 5.79 4.35
CA LEU A 84 9.60 5.23 4.26
C LEU A 84 9.76 4.38 3.01
N TRP A 85 8.85 3.44 2.75
CA TRP A 85 8.88 2.61 1.55
C TRP A 85 8.86 3.44 0.27
N LEU A 86 7.91 4.37 0.12
CA LEU A 86 7.74 5.16 -1.10
C LEU A 86 8.96 6.04 -1.41
N SER A 87 9.60 6.59 -0.38
CA SER A 87 10.79 7.45 -0.52
C SER A 87 12.09 6.66 -0.79
N THR A 88 12.17 5.42 -0.30
CA THR A 88 13.42 4.62 -0.31
C THR A 88 13.41 3.43 -1.27
N THR A 89 12.24 2.97 -1.74
CA THR A 89 12.17 1.90 -2.73
C THR A 89 12.91 2.29 -4.00
N THR A 90 13.64 1.34 -4.57
CA THR A 90 14.43 1.54 -5.80
C THR A 90 13.75 0.98 -7.04
N LEU A 91 12.86 0.00 -6.87
CA LEU A 91 12.15 -0.67 -7.97
C LEU A 91 10.66 -0.36 -8.00
N GLY A 92 10.13 0.30 -6.96
CA GLY A 92 8.71 0.63 -6.88
C GLY A 92 7.84 -0.60 -6.66
N GLY A 93 6.67 -0.60 -7.28
CA GLY A 93 5.62 -1.57 -7.03
C GLY A 93 4.26 -1.06 -7.50
N GLY A 94 3.20 -1.40 -6.79
CA GLY A 94 1.88 -0.89 -7.10
C GLY A 94 0.81 -1.39 -6.15
N PHE A 95 -0.38 -0.81 -6.26
CA PHE A 95 -1.54 -1.15 -5.45
C PHE A 95 -2.72 -1.48 -6.36
N ALA A 96 -3.57 -2.41 -5.93
CA ALA A 96 -4.81 -2.73 -6.62
C ALA A 96 -5.88 -3.21 -5.65
N TYR A 97 -7.14 -2.93 -5.94
CA TYR A 97 -8.27 -3.55 -5.25
C TYR A 97 -9.41 -3.87 -6.21
N PHE A 98 -10.19 -4.89 -5.87
CA PHE A 98 -11.36 -5.32 -6.65
C PHE A 98 -12.62 -4.89 -5.93
N LEU A 99 -13.56 -4.28 -6.67
CA LEU A 99 -14.87 -3.94 -6.14
C LEU A 99 -15.84 -5.11 -6.33
N PRO A 100 -16.70 -5.39 -5.33
CA PRO A 100 -17.80 -6.32 -5.48
C PRO A 100 -18.62 -5.95 -6.71
N GLN A 101 -19.06 -6.95 -7.46
CA GLN A 101 -20.04 -6.71 -8.51
C GLN A 101 -21.40 -6.53 -7.84
N GLU A 102 -22.05 -5.39 -8.03
CA GLU A 102 -23.43 -5.22 -7.59
C GLU A 102 -24.29 -6.29 -8.27
N LYS A 103 -24.95 -7.12 -7.47
CA LYS A 103 -25.96 -8.03 -8.00
C LYS A 103 -27.17 -7.19 -8.37
N SER A 104 -27.47 -7.15 -9.67
CA SER A 104 -28.68 -6.55 -10.24
C SER A 104 -29.95 -7.23 -9.71
#